data_AF-A0A1B6DCT8-F1
#
_entry.id   AF-A0A1B6DCT8-F1
#
_cell.length_a   1.000
_cell.length_b   1.000
_cell.length_c   1.000
_cell.angle_alpha   90.00
_cell.angle_beta   90.00
_cell.angle_gamma   90.00
#
_symmetry.space_group_name_H-M   'P 1'
#
loop_
_entity.id
_entity.type
_entity.pdbx_description
1 polymer ?
#
loop_
_entity_poly.entity_id
_entity_poly.type
_entity_poly.pdbx_seq_one_letter_code
_entity_poly.pdbx_strand_id
1 'polypeptide(L)'
;MMEDNIHIIIGDVYDNIARIVMCIAFEMGMTSQNSYVWFLPSWLNSDWYDTDKYNKKNNETVWCNTEQMVQAINGYFSLSHAPYGPNDSLTNENITVKQWKEKLKNYSFYNRRNSLSEYAGYAYDAVWMYAYALKKLYDENPTYLLELHSENTTKRMVEVLKQTNFQGVSGTIQFRNQASRISVVNVIQCYFKNISDKQMTTVAVFHPNNLINDQEPLAGLLSLNESLIHWFSPGGIRPTDGILPPPKCLVESFKNLVGVKDCEVALVIANFLGFGFIGVVLSFIFIQIYKVKKKELEQIKNLPLLEGRLDRWEIPRNKLVINRKLGEGAFGDVYGGEAYFDEKGWIPVAVKALKVGSKSEEKLDFLSEAEVMKKFDHKNIIKLLAVCIRGEPTYTIMELMLYGDLKTFLLARRHLVNDIQSQYCREANEVSSKKLTMMALDVALALSYLAERKIVHR
;
A
#
# COMPACT_ATOMS: atom_id res chain seq x y z
N MET A 1 12.66 16.14 12.19
CA MET A 1 13.21 17.38 11.59
C MET A 1 14.25 17.08 10.51
N MET A 2 15.46 16.60 10.83
CA MET A 2 16.43 16.21 9.79
C MET A 2 15.95 15.00 8.96
N GLU A 3 15.27 14.04 9.59
CA GLU A 3 14.71 12.86 8.90
C GLU A 3 13.53 13.20 7.98
N ASP A 4 12.88 14.34 8.18
CA ASP A 4 11.65 14.74 7.46
C ASP A 4 11.91 15.75 6.34
N ASN A 5 13.19 16.10 6.07
CA ASN A 5 13.61 17.10 5.09
C ASN A 5 12.88 18.45 5.23
N ILE A 6 12.68 18.92 6.47
CA ILE A 6 11.96 20.19 6.75
C ILE A 6 12.97 21.34 6.77
N HIS A 7 12.78 22.34 5.90
CA HIS A 7 13.67 23.50 5.79
C HIS A 7 13.14 24.79 6.43
N ILE A 8 11.86 24.84 6.84
CA ILE A 8 11.24 26.02 7.44
C ILE A 8 10.89 25.71 8.90
N ILE A 9 11.38 26.53 9.83
CA ILE A 9 11.26 26.29 11.27
C ILE A 9 10.71 27.55 11.94
N ILE A 10 9.68 27.38 12.76
CA ILE A 10 9.06 28.45 13.54
C ILE A 10 9.28 28.15 15.02
N GLY A 11 10.12 28.96 15.67
CA GLY A 11 10.41 28.86 17.09
C GLY A 11 9.51 29.78 17.92
N ASP A 12 8.90 29.23 18.95
CA ASP A 12 8.17 29.98 19.98
C ASP A 12 8.82 29.68 21.35
N VAL A 13 9.82 30.47 21.69
CA VAL A 13 10.73 30.22 22.82
C VAL A 13 11.18 31.51 23.49
N TYR A 14 11.55 31.44 24.76
CA TYR A 14 12.17 32.53 25.50
C TYR A 14 13.69 32.51 25.37
N ASP A 15 14.33 33.64 25.67
CA ASP A 15 15.78 33.90 25.56
C ASP A 15 16.70 32.72 25.89
N ASN A 16 16.54 32.10 27.07
CA ASN A 16 17.39 30.99 27.51
C ASN A 16 17.24 29.75 26.64
N ILE A 17 16.01 29.41 26.27
CA ILE A 17 15.72 28.27 25.40
C ILE A 17 16.14 28.57 23.96
N ALA A 18 15.93 29.81 23.49
CA ALA A 18 16.37 30.25 22.17
C ALA A 18 17.88 30.07 22.01
N ARG A 19 18.68 30.44 23.02
CA ARG A 19 20.14 30.19 23.01
C ARG A 19 20.44 28.70 22.90
N ILE A 20 19.82 27.84 23.72
CA ILE A 20 20.08 26.40 23.67
C ILE A 20 19.71 25.81 22.29
N VAL A 21 18.51 26.12 21.80
CA VAL A 21 17.99 25.58 20.52
C VAL A 21 18.84 26.01 19.34
N MET A 22 19.19 27.30 19.26
CA MET A 22 19.99 27.80 18.13
C MET A 22 21.43 27.28 18.19
N CYS A 23 21.96 27.03 19.39
CA CYS A 23 23.25 26.38 19.57
C CYS A 23 23.25 24.95 19.03
N ILE A 24 22.20 24.18 19.32
CA ILE A 24 22.03 22.82 18.79
C ILE A 24 21.80 22.86 17.29
N ALA A 25 21.01 23.81 16.79
CA ALA A 25 20.76 24.00 15.36
C ALA A 25 22.06 24.28 14.58
N PHE A 26 22.99 25.04 15.17
CA PHE A 26 24.32 25.27 14.61
C PHE A 26 25.11 23.96 14.45
N GLU A 27 25.22 23.16 15.51
CA GLU A 27 25.92 21.87 15.51
C GLU A 27 25.31 20.88 14.50
N MET A 28 24.00 20.93 14.32
CA MET A 28 23.29 20.09 13.35
C MET A 28 23.34 20.63 11.91
N GLY A 29 24.00 21.77 11.66
CA GLY A 29 24.01 22.40 10.34
C GLY A 29 22.63 22.86 9.87
N MET A 30 21.72 23.17 10.79
CA MET A 30 20.37 23.64 10.51
C MET A 30 20.34 25.18 10.48
N THR A 31 21.21 25.79 9.68
CA THR A 31 21.38 27.26 9.61
C THR A 31 20.95 27.81 8.24
N SER A 32 20.86 29.13 8.14
CA SER A 32 20.56 29.80 6.86
C SER A 32 21.58 29.48 5.75
N GLN A 33 22.84 29.24 6.11
CA GLN A 33 23.89 28.80 5.17
C GLN A 33 23.62 27.41 4.59
N ASN A 34 22.88 26.58 5.32
CA ASN A 34 22.46 25.25 4.90
C ASN A 34 21.05 25.25 4.30
N SER A 35 20.55 26.42 3.87
CA SER A 35 19.22 26.60 3.27
C SER A 35 18.06 26.31 4.23
N TYR A 36 18.23 26.56 5.53
CA TYR A 36 17.13 26.57 6.49
C TYR A 36 16.61 28.00 6.71
N VAL A 37 15.32 28.13 6.98
CA VAL A 37 14.67 29.41 7.30
C VAL A 37 14.12 29.33 8.72
N TRP A 38 14.57 30.25 9.56
CA TRP A 38 14.13 30.36 10.96
C TRP A 38 13.22 31.57 11.15
N PHE A 39 12.08 31.35 11.80
CA PHE A 39 11.28 32.39 12.41
C PHE A 39 11.50 32.33 13.92
N LEU A 40 12.03 33.40 14.50
CA LEU A 40 12.22 33.53 15.95
C LEU A 40 11.36 34.67 16.51
N PRO A 41 10.98 34.62 17.79
CA PRO A 41 10.09 35.62 18.35
C PRO A 41 10.70 37.02 18.41
N SER A 42 9.88 38.04 18.14
CA SER A 42 10.34 39.44 18.17
C SER A 42 10.57 39.99 19.58
N TRP A 43 10.07 39.31 20.61
CA TRP A 43 10.19 39.74 22.02
C TRP A 43 11.47 39.28 22.70
N LEU A 44 12.35 38.56 22.00
CA LEU A 44 13.67 38.21 22.52
C LEU A 44 14.47 39.49 22.78
N ASN A 45 15.21 39.55 23.90
CA ASN A 45 16.00 40.73 24.25
C ASN A 45 17.01 41.10 23.16
N SER A 46 17.34 42.38 22.99
CA SER A 46 18.19 42.83 21.88
C SER A 46 19.54 42.10 21.79
N ASP A 47 20.08 41.67 22.94
CA ASP A 47 21.36 40.99 23.12
C ASP A 47 21.21 39.49 23.47
N TRP A 48 20.02 38.90 23.29
CA TRP A 48 19.70 37.54 23.73
C TRP A 48 20.69 36.47 23.23
N TYR A 49 21.34 36.72 22.10
CA TYR A 49 22.27 35.83 21.41
C TYR A 49 23.69 35.83 22.00
N ASP A 50 24.01 36.73 22.94
CA ASP A 50 25.34 36.84 23.54
C ASP A 50 25.58 35.73 24.60
N THR A 51 25.87 34.52 24.13
CA THR A 51 26.07 33.35 25.00
C THR A 51 27.24 33.55 25.96
N ASP A 52 28.33 34.20 25.54
CA ASP A 52 29.49 34.45 26.40
C ASP A 52 29.15 35.34 27.59
N LYS A 53 28.29 36.36 27.38
CA LYS A 53 27.76 37.20 28.44
C LYS A 53 26.82 36.44 29.37
N TYR A 54 25.85 35.70 28.82
CA TYR A 54 24.82 35.03 29.62
C TYR A 54 25.35 33.80 30.37
N ASN A 55 26.30 33.06 29.81
CA ASN A 55 26.99 31.98 30.51
C ASN A 55 27.74 32.50 31.75
N LYS A 56 28.43 33.65 31.63
CA LYS A 56 29.13 34.28 32.76
C LYS A 56 28.18 34.91 33.79
N LYS A 57 27.12 35.58 33.33
CA LYS A 57 26.23 36.37 34.19
C LYS A 57 25.17 35.52 34.89
N ASN A 58 24.64 34.52 34.20
CA ASN A 58 23.46 33.77 34.63
C ASN A 58 23.77 32.29 34.95
N ASN A 59 25.04 31.87 34.92
CA ASN A 59 25.45 30.46 35.04
C ASN A 59 24.72 29.54 34.03
N GLU A 60 24.47 30.05 32.83
CA GLU A 60 23.92 29.23 31.75
C GLU A 60 25.00 28.29 31.20
N THR A 61 24.57 27.13 30.69
CA THR A 61 25.45 26.06 30.20
C THR A 61 25.28 25.86 28.70
N VAL A 62 25.30 26.95 27.92
CA VAL A 62 25.22 26.89 26.45
C VAL A 62 26.64 26.76 25.91
N TRP A 63 26.94 25.67 25.18
CA TRP A 63 28.33 25.35 24.81
C TRP A 63 28.90 26.20 23.66
N CYS A 64 28.07 26.87 22.87
CA CYS A 64 28.52 27.67 21.74
C CYS A 64 28.89 29.06 22.22
N ASN A 65 29.97 29.59 21.66
CA ASN A 65 30.36 30.98 21.89
C ASN A 65 29.47 31.95 21.09
N THR A 66 29.61 33.25 21.36
CA THR A 66 28.75 34.27 20.75
C THR A 66 28.92 34.33 19.22
N GLU A 67 30.11 34.01 18.69
CA GLU A 67 30.37 33.98 17.25
C GLU A 67 29.60 32.85 16.54
N GLN A 68 29.66 31.63 17.09
CA GLN A 68 28.91 30.48 16.60
C GLN A 68 27.40 30.75 16.69
N MET A 69 26.93 31.36 17.78
CA MET A 69 25.53 31.75 17.93
C MET A 69 25.11 32.73 16.84
N VAL A 70 25.90 33.78 16.58
CA VAL A 70 25.64 34.76 15.52
C VAL A 70 25.56 34.08 14.15
N GLN A 71 26.45 33.12 13.86
CA GLN A 71 26.38 32.33 12.63
C GLN A 71 25.09 31.50 12.54
N ALA A 72 24.67 30.88 13.65
CA ALA A 72 23.47 30.06 13.72
C ALA A 72 22.19 30.84 13.39
N ILE A 73 22.10 32.07 13.91
CA ILE A 73 20.89 32.89 13.80
C ILE A 73 20.91 33.82 12.58
N ASN A 74 22.01 33.93 11.84
CA ASN A 74 22.13 34.97 10.83
C ASN A 74 21.04 34.85 9.74
N GLY A 75 20.26 35.92 9.52
CA GLY A 75 19.22 35.97 8.49
C GLY A 75 17.85 35.43 8.92
N TYR A 76 17.61 35.19 10.22
CA TYR A 76 16.29 34.80 10.73
C TYR A 76 15.23 35.88 10.51
N PHE A 77 13.97 35.45 10.47
CA PHE A 77 12.80 36.31 10.39
C PHE A 77 12.10 36.40 11.75
N SER A 78 11.41 37.51 11.99
CA SER A 78 10.55 37.72 13.14
C SER A 78 9.26 38.39 12.72
N LEU A 79 8.18 38.04 13.41
CA LEU A 79 6.89 38.69 13.25
C LEU A 79 6.65 39.60 14.45
N SER A 80 6.31 40.85 14.21
CA SER A 80 6.00 41.83 15.27
C SER A 80 4.82 42.69 14.87
N HIS A 81 4.06 43.19 15.85
CA HIS A 81 3.04 44.20 15.55
C HIS A 81 3.71 45.54 15.21
N ALA A 82 3.14 46.26 14.24
CA ALA A 82 3.61 47.60 13.91
C ALA A 82 3.36 48.55 15.10
N PRO A 83 4.41 49.09 15.76
CA PRO A 83 4.24 49.87 16.99
C PRO A 83 3.54 51.21 16.77
N TYR A 84 3.58 51.72 15.53
CA TYR A 84 3.00 53.00 15.13
C TYR A 84 2.26 52.85 13.80
N GLY A 85 1.23 53.68 13.60
CA GLY A 85 0.59 53.84 12.29
C GLY A 85 1.50 54.53 11.27
N PRO A 86 1.06 54.65 10.00
CA PRO A 86 1.78 55.39 8.97
C PRO A 86 2.07 56.83 9.42
N ASN A 87 3.28 57.31 9.16
CA ASN A 87 3.75 58.64 9.61
C ASN A 87 2.81 59.79 9.20
N ASP A 88 2.20 59.70 8.02
CA ASP A 88 1.32 60.73 7.46
C ASP A 88 -0.15 60.55 7.85
N SER A 89 -0.50 59.47 8.55
CA SER A 89 -1.86 59.26 9.02
C SER A 89 -2.22 60.25 10.13
N LEU A 90 -3.42 60.82 10.03
CA LEU A 90 -3.97 61.71 11.05
C LEU A 90 -4.52 60.90 12.22
N THR A 91 -4.16 61.33 13.42
CA THR A 91 -4.69 60.79 14.68
C THR A 91 -6.01 61.46 15.02
N ASN A 92 -6.68 60.95 16.05
CA ASN A 92 -7.89 61.52 16.64
C ASN A 92 -7.72 62.96 17.18
N GLU A 93 -6.50 63.42 17.42
CA GLU A 93 -6.18 64.80 17.81
C GLU A 93 -5.89 65.71 16.61
N ASN A 94 -6.14 65.24 15.38
CA ASN A 94 -5.90 65.98 14.15
C ASN A 94 -4.43 66.38 13.93
N ILE A 95 -3.50 65.63 14.53
CA ILE A 95 -2.05 65.69 14.27
C ILE A 95 -1.60 64.40 13.60
N THR A 96 -0.51 64.44 12.85
CA THR A 96 0.03 63.23 12.22
C THR A 96 0.79 62.36 13.22
N VAL A 97 0.88 61.05 12.95
CA VAL A 97 1.69 60.13 13.76
C VAL A 97 3.15 60.59 13.83
N LYS A 98 3.69 61.15 12.72
CA LYS A 98 5.03 61.74 12.70
C LYS A 98 5.18 62.90 13.69
N GLN A 99 4.24 63.85 13.68
CA GLN A 99 4.24 64.98 14.60
C GLN A 99 4.14 64.52 16.06
N TRP A 100 3.31 63.52 16.34
CA TRP A 100 3.21 62.94 17.68
C TRP A 100 4.53 62.28 18.13
N LYS A 101 5.19 61.51 17.25
CA LYS A 101 6.50 60.89 17.54
C LYS A 101 7.58 61.94 17.81
N GLU A 102 7.58 63.05 17.08
CA GLU A 102 8.49 64.18 17.30
C GLU A 102 8.25 64.83 18.67
N LYS A 103 6.99 65.07 19.06
CA LYS A 103 6.64 65.56 20.40
C LYS A 103 7.12 64.61 21.51
N LEU A 104 6.89 63.31 21.34
CA LEU A 104 7.31 62.31 22.33
C LEU A 104 8.84 62.24 22.45
N LYS A 105 9.57 62.34 21.33
CA LYS A 105 11.04 62.42 21.32
C LYS A 105 11.54 63.62 22.11
N ASN A 106 10.96 64.80 21.88
CA ASN A 106 11.34 66.01 22.61
C ASN A 106 11.13 65.82 24.12
N TYR A 107 9.98 65.27 24.53
CA TYR A 107 9.69 65.00 25.94
C TYR A 107 10.65 63.96 26.58
N SER A 108 11.03 62.93 25.83
CA SER A 108 12.01 61.92 26.27
C SER A 108 13.41 62.50 26.47
N PHE A 109 13.82 63.40 25.57
CA PHE A 109 15.11 64.10 25.64
C PHE A 109 15.20 64.96 26.91
N TYR A 110 14.14 65.69 27.24
CA TYR A 110 14.08 66.47 28.49
C TYR A 110 14.19 65.60 29.75
N ASN A 111 13.73 64.34 29.70
CA ASN A 111 13.73 63.41 30.83
C ASN A 111 14.94 62.45 30.87
N ARG A 112 15.99 62.70 30.06
CA ARG A 112 17.21 61.85 29.98
C ARG A 112 16.92 60.35 29.75
N ARG A 113 15.84 60.00 29.06
CA ARG A 113 15.60 58.62 28.65
C ARG A 113 16.29 58.37 27.31
N ASN A 114 17.24 57.42 27.30
CA ASN A 114 18.09 57.11 26.15
C ASN A 114 17.35 56.35 25.02
N SER A 115 16.17 55.79 25.28
CA SER A 115 15.38 55.09 24.26
C SER A 115 13.88 55.27 24.51
N LEU A 116 13.11 55.45 23.43
CA LEU A 116 11.66 55.43 23.47
C LEU A 116 11.18 53.98 23.42
N SER A 117 10.23 53.64 24.30
CA SER A 117 9.54 52.36 24.21
C SER A 117 8.66 52.30 22.96
N GLU A 118 8.73 51.20 22.22
CA GLU A 118 7.83 50.92 21.10
C GLU A 118 6.38 50.76 21.55
N TYR A 119 6.13 50.54 22.85
CA TYR A 119 4.80 50.40 23.41
C TYR A 119 4.11 51.73 23.77
N ALA A 120 4.81 52.86 23.65
CA ALA A 120 4.27 54.17 24.01
C ALA A 120 2.99 54.52 23.23
N GLY A 121 2.93 54.15 21.94
CA GLY A 121 1.75 54.38 21.11
C GLY A 121 0.53 53.61 21.58
N TYR A 122 0.69 52.34 21.97
CA TYR A 122 -0.41 51.52 22.49
C TYR A 122 -0.96 52.07 23.81
N ALA A 123 -0.08 52.49 24.72
CA ALA A 123 -0.50 53.10 25.98
C ALA A 123 -1.27 54.41 25.76
N TYR A 124 -0.81 55.22 24.80
CA TYR A 124 -1.48 56.47 24.43
C TYR A 124 -2.91 56.23 23.91
N ASP A 125 -3.05 55.31 22.96
CA ASP A 125 -4.35 55.00 22.35
C ASP A 125 -5.30 54.29 23.34
N ALA A 126 -4.78 53.52 24.29
CA ALA A 126 -5.58 52.89 25.33
C ALA A 126 -6.30 53.93 26.21
N VAL A 127 -5.61 55.02 26.58
CA VAL A 127 -6.23 56.10 27.36
C VAL A 127 -7.34 56.78 26.56
N TRP A 128 -7.11 57.06 25.27
CA TRP A 128 -8.12 57.61 24.38
C TRP A 128 -9.33 56.69 24.22
N MET A 129 -9.10 55.39 24.08
CA MET A 129 -10.16 54.38 24.00
C MET A 129 -11.06 54.41 25.24
N TYR A 130 -10.47 54.46 26.45
CA TYR A 130 -11.24 54.61 27.69
C TYR A 130 -11.99 55.94 27.74
N ALA A 131 -11.38 57.05 27.30
CA ALA A 131 -12.03 58.35 27.24
C ALA A 131 -13.25 58.33 26.30
N TYR A 132 -13.14 57.72 25.11
CA TYR A 132 -14.27 57.53 24.19
C TYR A 132 -15.36 56.66 24.79
N ALA A 133 -15.00 55.57 25.48
CA ALA A 133 -15.96 54.69 26.10
C ALA A 133 -16.75 55.41 27.21
N LEU A 134 -16.05 56.13 28.10
CA LEU A 134 -16.67 56.92 29.17
C LEU A 134 -17.56 58.03 28.61
N LYS A 135 -17.11 58.71 27.54
CA LYS A 135 -17.92 59.73 26.87
C LYS A 135 -19.21 59.14 26.29
N LYS A 136 -19.12 58.00 25.60
CA LYS A 136 -20.30 57.32 25.04
C LYS A 136 -21.26 56.85 26.14
N LEU A 137 -20.76 56.32 27.25
CA LEU A 137 -21.59 55.97 28.40
C LEU A 137 -22.30 57.19 28.98
N TYR A 138 -21.59 58.31 29.17
CA TYR A 138 -22.18 59.55 29.66
C TYR A 138 -23.28 60.09 28.73
N ASP A 139 -23.02 60.05 27.43
CA ASP A 139 -23.97 60.53 26.41
C ASP A 139 -25.22 59.62 26.32
N GLU A 140 -25.08 58.32 26.60
CA GLU A 140 -26.21 57.38 26.69
C GLU A 140 -27.01 57.59 27.99
N ASN A 141 -26.33 57.66 29.13
CA ASN A 141 -26.94 57.95 30.42
C ASN A 141 -25.87 58.42 31.44
N PRO A 142 -25.98 59.65 31.98
CA PRO A 142 -25.03 60.16 32.98
C PRO A 142 -24.90 59.30 34.24
N THR A 143 -25.92 58.51 34.61
CA THR A 143 -25.85 57.64 35.79
C THR A 143 -24.81 56.53 35.67
N TYR A 144 -24.45 56.13 34.44
CA TYR A 144 -23.37 55.15 34.23
C TYR A 144 -22.04 55.61 34.85
N LEU A 145 -21.74 56.91 34.85
CA LEU A 145 -20.50 57.40 35.48
C LEU A 145 -20.53 57.34 37.02
N LEU A 146 -21.72 57.38 37.63
CA LEU A 146 -21.88 57.28 39.08
C LEU A 146 -21.80 55.83 39.55
N GLU A 147 -22.12 54.88 38.67
CA GLU A 147 -22.22 53.45 38.97
C GLU A 147 -21.23 52.61 38.14
N LEU A 148 -20.01 53.11 37.91
CA LEU A 148 -18.99 52.39 37.10
C LEU A 148 -18.68 50.98 37.62
N HIS A 149 -18.86 50.74 38.92
CA HIS A 149 -18.64 49.44 39.55
C HIS A 149 -19.82 48.47 39.39
N SER A 150 -20.98 48.93 38.91
CA SER A 150 -22.13 48.05 38.73
C SER A 150 -21.89 47.07 37.58
N GLU A 151 -22.43 45.86 37.71
CA GLU A 151 -22.33 44.84 36.69
C GLU A 151 -22.95 45.32 35.36
N ASN A 152 -24.06 46.05 35.44
CA ASN A 152 -24.76 46.57 34.27
C ASN A 152 -23.90 47.61 33.52
N THR A 153 -23.32 48.59 34.25
CA THR A 153 -22.42 49.58 33.66
C THR A 153 -21.18 48.93 33.07
N THR A 154 -20.59 47.95 33.77
CA THR A 154 -19.39 47.25 33.30
C THR A 154 -19.67 46.49 32.01
N LYS A 155 -20.79 45.75 31.93
CA LYS A 155 -21.21 45.06 30.71
C LYS A 155 -21.40 46.03 29.56
N ARG A 156 -22.08 47.15 29.80
CA ARG A 156 -22.28 48.18 28.78
C ARG A 156 -20.97 48.82 28.33
N MET A 157 -20.06 49.09 29.26
CA MET A 157 -18.73 49.62 28.95
C MET A 157 -17.94 48.66 28.04
N VAL A 158 -18.00 47.35 28.32
CA VAL A 158 -17.36 46.33 27.47
C VAL A 158 -17.99 46.28 26.07
N GLU A 159 -19.31 46.38 25.94
CA GLU A 159 -19.99 46.48 24.64
C GLU A 159 -19.55 47.71 23.85
N VAL A 160 -19.44 48.86 24.52
CA VAL A 160 -18.93 50.10 23.93
C VAL A 160 -17.49 49.94 23.46
N LEU A 161 -16.62 49.36 24.28
CA LEU A 161 -15.22 49.12 23.93
C LEU A 161 -15.09 48.21 22.70
N LYS A 162 -15.87 47.13 22.65
CA LYS A 162 -15.94 46.21 21.50
C LYS A 162 -16.33 46.87 20.17
N GLN A 163 -17.15 47.92 20.25
CA GLN A 163 -17.61 48.70 19.10
C GLN A 163 -16.69 49.88 18.74
N THR A 164 -15.63 50.11 19.51
CA THR A 164 -14.73 51.24 19.30
C THR A 164 -14.02 51.12 17.95
N ASN A 165 -14.06 52.20 17.18
CA ASN A 165 -13.36 52.35 15.92
C ASN A 165 -12.86 53.79 15.78
N PHE A 166 -11.54 54.00 15.90
CA PHE A 166 -10.93 55.31 15.66
C PHE A 166 -9.49 55.17 15.17
N GLN A 167 -8.96 56.27 14.62
CA GLN A 167 -7.58 56.36 14.19
C GLN A 167 -6.71 56.95 15.32
N GLY A 168 -5.82 56.14 15.88
CA GLY A 168 -4.86 56.54 16.91
C GLY A 168 -3.43 56.59 16.39
N VAL A 169 -2.47 56.74 17.31
CA VAL A 169 -1.04 56.84 16.97
C VAL A 169 -0.42 55.50 16.58
N SER A 170 -0.98 54.40 17.09
CA SER A 170 -0.61 53.02 16.76
C SER A 170 -1.37 52.48 15.55
N GLY A 171 -2.11 53.31 14.82
CA GLY A 171 -2.88 52.95 13.63
C GLY A 171 -4.39 52.96 13.89
N THR A 172 -5.15 52.17 13.12
CA THR A 172 -6.60 52.03 13.35
C THR A 172 -6.85 51.11 14.55
N ILE A 173 -7.64 51.56 15.53
CA ILE A 173 -8.05 50.79 16.69
C ILE A 173 -9.43 50.22 16.40
N GLN A 174 -9.52 48.90 16.23
CA GLN A 174 -10.77 48.18 16.01
C GLN A 174 -10.70 46.78 16.62
N PHE A 175 -11.77 46.35 17.27
CA PHE A 175 -11.88 45.04 17.94
C PHE A 175 -12.82 44.05 17.25
N ARG A 176 -13.73 44.51 16.37
CA ARG A 176 -14.74 43.66 15.69
C ARG A 176 -15.50 42.74 16.64
N ASN A 177 -15.99 43.28 17.75
CA ASN A 177 -16.66 42.50 18.81
C ASN A 177 -15.80 41.41 19.50
N GLN A 178 -14.51 41.32 19.21
CA GLN A 178 -13.56 40.43 19.86
C GLN A 178 -12.82 41.11 21.01
N ALA A 179 -12.03 40.34 21.77
CA ALA A 179 -11.22 40.85 22.87
C ALA A 179 -9.90 41.49 22.39
N SER A 180 -9.38 41.05 21.23
CA SER A 180 -8.09 41.49 20.70
C SER A 180 -8.27 42.51 19.59
N ARG A 181 -7.40 43.51 19.57
CA ARG A 181 -7.33 44.48 18.48
C ARG A 181 -6.74 43.82 17.23
N ILE A 182 -7.25 44.24 16.07
CA ILE A 182 -6.66 43.92 14.78
C ILE A 182 -5.51 44.90 14.50
N SER A 183 -4.31 44.36 14.34
CA SER A 183 -3.07 45.13 14.20
C SER A 183 -2.34 44.77 12.92
N VAL A 184 -1.68 45.76 12.33
CA VAL A 184 -0.72 45.54 11.24
C VAL A 184 0.46 44.72 11.77
N VAL A 185 0.92 43.75 10.98
CA VAL A 185 2.05 42.87 11.34
C VAL A 185 3.22 43.16 10.42
N ASN A 186 4.37 43.45 11.00
CA ASN A 186 5.64 43.60 10.30
C ASN A 186 6.37 42.26 10.27
N VAL A 187 6.87 41.89 9.08
CA VAL A 187 7.86 40.82 8.92
C VAL A 187 9.23 41.48 8.90
N ILE A 188 10.05 41.17 9.89
CA ILE A 188 11.38 41.74 10.09
C ILE A 188 12.40 40.65 9.78
N GLN A 189 13.39 40.95 8.96
CA GLN A 189 14.59 40.13 8.82
C GLN A 189 15.70 40.68 9.71
N CYS A 190 16.28 39.81 10.53
CA CYS A 190 17.38 40.11 11.42
C CYS A 190 18.66 39.43 10.90
N TYR A 191 19.72 40.20 10.68
CA TYR A 191 20.98 39.67 10.18
C TYR A 191 22.17 40.46 10.73
N PHE A 192 23.38 39.92 10.58
CA PHE A 192 24.60 40.46 11.17
C PHE A 192 25.61 40.78 10.07
N LYS A 193 26.13 42.02 10.07
CA LYS A 193 27.28 42.40 9.23
C LYS A 193 28.60 42.03 9.90
N ASN A 194 28.64 42.14 11.23
CA ASN A 194 29.68 41.65 12.12
C ASN A 194 29.02 41.27 13.46
N ILE A 195 29.78 40.68 14.39
CA ILE A 195 29.27 40.18 15.68
C ILE A 195 28.58 41.28 16.51
N SER A 196 29.00 42.53 16.35
CA SER A 196 28.49 43.69 17.11
C SER A 196 27.45 44.51 16.37
N ASP A 197 27.20 44.23 15.08
CA ASP A 197 26.36 45.03 14.19
C ASP A 197 25.18 44.19 13.68
N LYS A 198 24.16 44.11 14.54
CA LYS A 198 22.86 43.50 14.25
C LYS A 198 21.99 44.50 13.47
N GLN A 199 21.59 44.10 12.28
CA GLN A 199 20.67 44.83 11.41
C GLN A 199 19.27 44.21 11.51
N MET A 200 18.26 45.08 11.54
CA MET A 200 16.85 44.68 11.57
C MET A 200 16.11 45.46 10.50
N THR A 201 15.65 44.76 9.47
CA THR A 201 15.01 45.37 8.30
C THR A 201 13.58 44.85 8.18
N THR A 202 12.60 45.74 8.08
CA THR A 202 11.23 45.33 7.76
C THR A 202 11.15 44.99 6.28
N VAL A 203 10.93 43.72 5.95
CA VAL A 203 10.91 43.20 4.58
C VAL A 203 9.49 43.03 4.04
N ALA A 204 8.50 42.93 4.92
CA ALA A 204 7.10 42.88 4.54
C ALA A 204 6.20 43.52 5.61
N VAL A 205 5.04 43.99 5.17
CA VAL A 205 3.99 44.49 6.06
C VAL A 205 2.67 43.85 5.68
N PHE A 206 2.03 43.16 6.63
CA PHE A 206 0.71 42.59 6.48
C PHE A 206 -0.35 43.55 7.02
N HIS A 207 -1.22 44.00 6.13
CA HIS A 207 -2.36 44.84 6.44
C HIS A 207 -3.62 43.97 6.53
N PRO A 208 -4.17 43.73 7.73
CA PRO A 208 -5.43 43.01 7.86
C PRO A 208 -6.56 43.77 7.14
N ASN A 209 -7.46 43.05 6.47
CA ASN A 209 -8.54 43.66 5.71
C ASN A 209 -9.61 44.20 6.67
N ASN A 210 -9.84 45.51 6.65
CA ASN A 210 -10.79 46.20 7.54
C ASN A 210 -12.25 46.10 7.10
N LEU A 211 -12.55 45.50 5.95
CA LEU A 211 -13.87 45.54 5.29
C LEU A 211 -14.68 44.24 5.35
N ILE A 212 -14.16 43.15 5.93
CA ILE A 212 -14.80 41.81 5.86
C ILE A 212 -15.55 41.48 7.17
N ASN A 213 -16.80 41.01 7.01
CA ASN A 213 -17.65 40.37 8.02
C ASN A 213 -16.90 39.25 8.78
N ASP A 214 -17.36 38.92 9.98
CA ASP A 214 -16.74 38.01 10.97
C ASP A 214 -16.40 36.56 10.51
N GLN A 215 -16.51 36.24 9.23
CA GLN A 215 -16.29 34.90 8.66
C GLN A 215 -14.83 34.60 8.30
N GLU A 216 -13.99 35.60 7.99
CA GLU A 216 -12.55 35.40 7.75
C GLU A 216 -11.69 36.45 8.49
N PRO A 217 -11.33 36.20 9.76
CA PRO A 217 -10.54 37.13 10.56
C PRO A 217 -9.09 37.32 10.07
N LEU A 218 -8.62 36.48 9.14
CA LEU A 218 -7.23 36.46 8.65
C LEU A 218 -7.04 36.99 7.23
N ALA A 219 -8.10 37.46 6.57
CA ALA A 219 -7.99 38.07 5.25
C ALA A 219 -7.25 39.43 5.35
N GLY A 220 -6.30 39.67 4.44
CA GLY A 220 -5.48 40.88 4.44
C GLY A 220 -4.54 40.95 3.24
N LEU A 221 -3.83 42.06 3.11
CA LEU A 221 -2.86 42.31 2.04
C LEU A 221 -1.45 42.23 2.62
N LEU A 222 -0.63 41.31 2.09
CA LEU A 222 0.81 41.27 2.38
C LEU A 222 1.57 42.10 1.34
N SER A 223 2.12 43.23 1.78
CA SER A 223 3.05 44.05 0.99
C SER A 223 4.48 43.55 1.23
N LEU A 224 4.94 42.63 0.38
CA LEU A 224 6.27 42.03 0.44
C LEU A 224 7.24 42.80 -0.47
N ASN A 225 8.40 43.19 0.06
CA ASN A 225 9.49 43.72 -0.74
C ASN A 225 10.66 42.72 -0.78
N GLU A 226 10.66 41.86 -1.80
CA GLU A 226 11.65 40.80 -1.94
C GLU A 226 13.08 41.32 -2.12
N SER A 227 13.24 42.53 -2.66
CA SER A 227 14.56 43.14 -2.88
C SER A 227 15.30 43.50 -1.58
N LEU A 228 14.57 43.61 -0.47
CA LEU A 228 15.14 43.88 0.86
C LEU A 228 15.56 42.60 1.60
N ILE A 229 15.21 41.42 1.09
CA ILE A 229 15.52 40.15 1.74
C ILE A 229 16.92 39.70 1.35
N HIS A 230 17.75 39.46 2.37
CA HIS A 230 19.08 38.90 2.19
C HIS A 230 19.06 37.40 2.43
N TRP A 231 19.27 36.60 1.39
CA TRP A 231 19.39 35.14 1.52
C TRP A 231 20.85 34.75 1.76
N PHE A 232 21.09 34.02 2.86
CA PHE A 232 22.42 33.54 3.26
C PHE A 232 22.70 32.09 2.81
N SER A 233 21.76 31.50 2.09
CA SER A 233 21.88 30.19 1.44
C SER A 233 22.95 30.21 0.34
N PRO A 234 23.42 29.03 -0.12
CA PRO A 234 24.40 28.93 -1.20
C PRO A 234 23.89 29.62 -2.46
N GLY A 235 24.66 30.57 -2.99
CA GLY A 235 24.29 31.35 -4.17
C GLY A 235 23.31 32.50 -3.93
N GLY A 236 22.88 32.75 -2.68
CA GLY A 236 21.97 33.85 -2.34
C GLY A 236 20.53 33.64 -2.85
N ILE A 237 20.11 32.38 -2.98
CA ILE A 237 18.83 31.99 -3.59
C ILE A 237 17.82 31.64 -2.49
N ARG A 238 16.56 32.04 -2.63
CA ARG A 238 15.48 31.63 -1.72
C ARG A 238 15.46 30.10 -1.54
N PRO A 239 15.59 29.57 -0.30
CA PRO A 239 15.47 28.14 -0.03
C PRO A 239 14.11 27.57 -0.43
N THR A 240 14.07 26.29 -0.80
CA THR A 240 12.82 25.55 -0.92
C THR A 240 12.35 25.08 0.45
N ASP A 241 11.06 24.74 0.59
CA ASP A 241 10.47 24.22 1.82
C ASP A 241 10.90 22.78 2.15
N GLY A 242 11.66 22.14 1.26
CA GLY A 242 12.11 20.76 1.40
C GLY A 242 11.09 19.72 0.92
N ILE A 243 9.91 20.16 0.50
CA ILE A 243 8.89 19.27 -0.05
C ILE A 243 9.40 18.77 -1.41
N LEU A 244 9.56 17.46 -1.52
CA LEU A 244 9.79 16.82 -2.81
C LEU A 244 8.64 17.23 -3.74
N PRO A 245 8.93 17.78 -4.94
CA PRO A 245 7.87 18.11 -5.88
C PRO A 245 6.97 16.88 -6.07
N PRO A 246 5.63 17.04 -6.18
CA PRO A 246 4.74 15.91 -6.34
C PRO A 246 5.24 15.04 -7.51
N PRO A 247 5.19 13.70 -7.39
CA PRO A 247 5.74 12.82 -8.41
C PRO A 247 5.16 13.20 -9.77
N LYS A 248 6.03 13.50 -10.74
CA LYS A 248 5.60 13.82 -12.11
C LYS A 248 4.75 12.66 -12.63
N CYS A 249 3.55 12.96 -13.11
CA CYS A 249 2.66 11.93 -13.64
C CYS A 249 3.28 11.32 -14.91
N LEU A 250 3.71 10.06 -14.85
CA LEU A 250 4.28 9.34 -15.99
C LEU A 250 3.31 9.23 -17.19
N VAL A 251 2.01 9.38 -16.91
CA VAL A 251 0.90 9.23 -17.86
C VAL A 251 0.15 10.55 -18.08
N GLU A 252 0.83 11.70 -18.03
CA GLU A 252 0.19 13.02 -18.16
C GLU A 252 -0.65 13.16 -19.44
N SER A 253 -0.17 12.65 -20.58
CA SER A 253 -0.94 12.65 -21.84
C SER A 253 -2.22 11.80 -21.75
N PHE A 254 -2.17 10.65 -21.07
CA PHE A 254 -3.33 9.78 -20.89
C PHE A 254 -4.31 10.33 -19.85
N LYS A 255 -3.81 10.95 -18.77
CA LYS A 255 -4.61 11.67 -17.78
C LYS A 255 -5.46 12.76 -18.45
N ASN A 256 -4.85 13.54 -19.36
CA ASN A 256 -5.54 14.56 -20.13
C ASN A 256 -6.53 13.96 -21.15
N LEU A 257 -6.21 12.81 -21.75
CA LEU A 257 -7.11 12.09 -22.67
C LEU A 257 -8.38 11.58 -21.96
N VAL A 258 -8.24 11.04 -20.75
CA VAL A 258 -9.36 10.48 -19.96
C VAL A 258 -10.09 11.59 -19.17
N GLY A 259 -9.52 12.79 -19.08
CA GLY A 259 -10.15 13.95 -18.45
C GLY A 259 -10.18 13.89 -16.92
N VAL A 260 -9.22 13.22 -16.30
CA VAL A 260 -9.15 13.05 -14.84
C VAL A 260 -8.16 14.04 -14.22
N LYS A 261 -8.49 14.60 -13.06
CA LYS A 261 -7.62 15.56 -12.36
C LYS A 261 -6.44 14.88 -11.66
N ASP A 262 -6.67 13.69 -11.11
CA ASP A 262 -5.69 12.96 -10.29
C ASP A 262 -4.92 11.91 -11.10
N CYS A 263 -3.59 11.88 -10.92
CA CYS A 263 -2.71 10.95 -11.63
C CYS A 263 -2.91 9.49 -11.19
N GLU A 264 -3.23 9.26 -9.92
CA GLU A 264 -3.48 7.92 -9.38
C GLU A 264 -4.67 7.24 -10.07
N VAL A 265 -5.74 8.01 -10.28
CA VAL A 265 -6.95 7.51 -10.97
C VAL A 265 -6.63 7.20 -12.43
N ALA A 266 -5.82 8.03 -13.11
CA ALA A 266 -5.37 7.75 -14.47
C ALA A 266 -4.55 6.45 -14.58
N LEU A 267 -3.68 6.16 -13.60
CA LEU A 267 -2.90 4.92 -13.55
C LEU A 267 -3.78 3.69 -13.32
N VAL A 268 -4.78 3.79 -12.45
CA VAL A 268 -5.74 2.70 -12.22
C VAL A 268 -6.50 2.37 -13.51
N ILE A 269 -6.99 3.39 -14.22
CA ILE A 269 -7.72 3.21 -15.49
C ILE A 269 -6.82 2.58 -16.56
N ALA A 270 -5.56 3.03 -16.68
CA ALA A 270 -4.61 2.47 -17.63
C ALA A 270 -4.36 0.97 -17.38
N ASN A 271 -4.22 0.56 -16.11
CA ASN A 271 -4.02 -0.84 -15.75
C ASN A 271 -5.24 -1.71 -16.09
N PHE A 272 -6.46 -1.24 -15.82
CA PHE A 272 -7.67 -1.98 -16.18
C PHE A 272 -7.79 -2.21 -17.70
N LEU A 273 -7.48 -1.20 -18.51
CA LEU A 273 -7.47 -1.34 -19.96
C LEU A 273 -6.36 -2.30 -20.44
N GLY A 274 -5.18 -2.22 -19.84
CA GLY A 274 -4.06 -3.12 -20.15
C GLY A 274 -4.37 -4.59 -19.84
N PHE A 275 -4.85 -4.89 -18.64
CA PHE A 275 -5.22 -6.24 -18.25
C PHE A 275 -6.41 -6.78 -19.05
N GLY A 276 -7.39 -5.94 -19.36
CA GLY A 276 -8.52 -6.30 -20.23
C GLY A 276 -8.05 -6.72 -21.63
N PHE A 277 -7.14 -5.96 -22.24
CA PHE A 277 -6.59 -6.28 -23.55
C PHE A 277 -5.81 -7.60 -23.56
N ILE A 278 -4.96 -7.82 -22.55
CA ILE A 278 -4.21 -9.07 -22.40
C ILE A 278 -5.16 -10.26 -22.25
N GLY A 279 -6.22 -10.13 -21.46
CA GLY A 279 -7.23 -11.18 -21.28
C GLY A 279 -7.93 -11.59 -22.59
N VAL A 280 -8.26 -10.62 -23.46
CA VAL A 280 -8.87 -10.89 -24.77
C VAL A 280 -7.89 -11.63 -25.69
N VAL A 281 -6.63 -11.21 -25.74
CA VAL A 281 -5.59 -11.85 -26.56
C VAL A 281 -5.37 -13.31 -26.11
N LEU A 282 -5.24 -13.55 -24.80
CA LEU A 282 -5.08 -14.90 -24.25
C LEU A 282 -6.28 -15.80 -24.56
N SER A 283 -7.50 -15.26 -24.46
CA SER A 283 -8.73 -15.99 -24.80
C SER A 283 -8.77 -16.38 -26.28
N PHE A 284 -8.35 -15.47 -27.18
CA PHE A 284 -8.28 -15.77 -28.60
C PHE A 284 -7.24 -16.87 -28.92
N ILE A 285 -6.05 -16.80 -28.32
CA ILE A 285 -5.01 -17.83 -28.49
C ILE A 285 -5.50 -19.19 -28.00
N PHE A 286 -6.16 -19.24 -26.82
CA PHE A 286 -6.70 -20.47 -26.26
C PHE A 286 -7.74 -21.12 -27.20
N ILE A 287 -8.64 -20.32 -27.78
CA ILE A 287 -9.66 -20.79 -28.74
C ILE A 287 -9.00 -21.39 -29.99
N GLN A 288 -7.91 -20.79 -30.50
CA GLN A 288 -7.21 -21.32 -31.67
C GLN A 288 -6.54 -22.67 -31.37
N ILE A 289 -5.87 -22.80 -30.23
CA ILE A 289 -5.22 -24.06 -29.80
C ILE A 289 -6.25 -25.18 -29.63
N TYR A 290 -7.40 -24.87 -29.02
CA TYR A 290 -8.47 -25.84 -28.81
C TYR A 290 -9.03 -26.40 -30.13
N LYS A 291 -9.18 -25.55 -31.16
CA LYS A 291 -9.67 -25.97 -32.49
C LYS A 291 -8.72 -26.94 -33.19
N VAL A 292 -7.40 -26.75 -33.05
CA VAL A 292 -6.40 -27.62 -33.68
C VAL A 292 -6.41 -29.02 -33.06
N LYS A 293 -6.35 -29.13 -31.73
CA LYS A 293 -6.36 -30.43 -31.04
C LYS A 293 -7.62 -31.26 -31.32
N LYS A 294 -8.77 -30.61 -31.49
CA LYS A 294 -10.03 -31.32 -31.79
C LYS A 294 -9.97 -32.05 -33.14
N LYS A 295 -9.33 -31.47 -34.15
CA LYS A 295 -9.19 -32.09 -35.49
C LYS A 295 -8.28 -33.32 -35.50
N GLU A 296 -7.22 -33.32 -34.69
CA GLU A 296 -6.29 -34.46 -34.61
C GLU A 296 -6.95 -35.69 -33.97
N LEU A 297 -7.84 -35.49 -32.99
CA LEU A 297 -8.50 -36.57 -32.28
C LEU A 297 -9.56 -37.29 -33.13
N GLU A 298 -10.19 -36.59 -34.08
CA GLU A 298 -11.19 -37.17 -35.00
C GLU A 298 -10.55 -38.08 -36.07
N GLN A 299 -9.29 -37.87 -36.45
CA GLN A 299 -8.61 -38.69 -37.47
C GLN A 299 -8.18 -40.09 -36.98
N ILE A 300 -8.07 -40.30 -35.67
CA ILE A 300 -7.60 -41.56 -35.07
C ILE A 300 -8.73 -42.61 -34.93
N LYS A 301 -10.00 -42.22 -35.07
CA LYS A 301 -11.18 -43.08 -34.84
C LYS A 301 -11.58 -44.03 -35.98
N ASN A 302 -10.72 -44.31 -36.96
CA ASN A 302 -11.07 -45.19 -38.08
C ASN A 302 -10.90 -46.69 -37.73
N LEU A 303 -12.05 -47.30 -37.45
CA LEU A 303 -12.37 -48.70 -37.09
C LEU A 303 -11.80 -49.86 -37.95
N PRO A 304 -11.46 -49.74 -39.26
CA PRO A 304 -11.09 -50.92 -40.09
C PRO A 304 -9.71 -51.54 -39.80
N LEU A 305 -8.80 -50.83 -39.14
CA LEU A 305 -7.40 -51.26 -39.01
C LEU A 305 -7.19 -52.32 -37.91
N LEU A 306 -8.10 -52.41 -36.95
CA LEU A 306 -7.92 -53.24 -35.76
C LEU A 306 -8.42 -54.68 -35.95
N GLU A 307 -9.52 -54.89 -36.70
CA GLU A 307 -10.04 -56.23 -37.01
C GLU A 307 -9.01 -57.07 -37.80
N GLY A 308 -8.36 -56.51 -38.82
CA GLY A 308 -7.33 -57.23 -39.61
C GLY A 308 -6.02 -57.53 -38.87
N ARG A 309 -5.79 -56.96 -37.68
CA ARG A 309 -4.56 -57.22 -36.88
C ARG A 309 -4.65 -58.47 -36.03
N LEU A 310 -5.86 -59.03 -35.87
CA LEU A 310 -6.15 -60.19 -35.03
C LEU A 310 -6.51 -61.45 -35.83
N ASP A 311 -6.53 -61.40 -37.17
CA ASP A 311 -6.93 -62.51 -38.05
C ASP A 311 -6.22 -63.84 -37.76
N ARG A 312 -4.93 -63.81 -37.39
CA ARG A 312 -4.16 -65.03 -37.07
C ARG A 312 -4.57 -65.71 -35.78
N TRP A 313 -5.20 -64.98 -34.87
CA TRP A 313 -5.67 -65.47 -33.57
C TRP A 313 -7.17 -65.79 -33.59
N GLU A 314 -7.83 -65.64 -34.74
CA GLU A 314 -9.25 -65.88 -34.86
C GLU A 314 -9.59 -67.38 -34.88
N ILE A 315 -10.53 -67.79 -34.02
CA ILE A 315 -11.10 -69.15 -34.04
C ILE A 315 -12.58 -69.14 -34.44
N PRO A 316 -13.03 -70.15 -35.21
CA PRO A 316 -14.44 -70.36 -35.47
C PRO A 316 -15.25 -70.57 -34.18
N ARG A 317 -16.46 -70.00 -34.12
CA ARG A 317 -17.34 -70.10 -32.94
C ARG A 317 -17.73 -71.53 -32.59
N ASN A 318 -17.80 -72.45 -33.56
CA ASN A 318 -18.08 -73.87 -33.32
C ASN A 318 -16.94 -74.62 -32.63
N LYS A 319 -15.72 -74.05 -32.58
CA LYS A 319 -14.59 -74.56 -31.80
C LYS A 319 -14.56 -74.01 -30.37
N LEU A 320 -15.59 -73.30 -29.94
CA LEU A 320 -15.69 -72.71 -28.61
C LEU A 320 -16.99 -73.15 -27.92
N VAL A 321 -16.85 -73.76 -26.74
CA VAL A 321 -17.98 -74.12 -25.87
C VAL A 321 -17.91 -73.25 -24.63
N ILE A 322 -18.97 -72.49 -24.37
CA ILE A 322 -19.06 -71.59 -23.22
C ILE A 322 -19.89 -72.28 -22.12
N ASN A 323 -19.33 -72.32 -20.92
CA ASN A 323 -19.94 -72.92 -19.73
C ASN A 323 -20.38 -71.81 -18.76
N ARG A 324 -20.18 -72.01 -17.45
CA ARG A 324 -20.63 -71.10 -16.39
C ARG A 324 -19.92 -69.74 -16.40
N LYS A 325 -20.61 -68.69 -15.95
CA LYS A 325 -20.03 -67.36 -15.67
C LYS A 325 -19.03 -67.46 -14.51
N LEU A 326 -17.84 -66.92 -14.69
CA LEU A 326 -16.77 -66.83 -13.70
C LEU A 326 -16.74 -65.46 -12.99
N GLY A 327 -17.08 -64.39 -13.72
CA GLY A 327 -17.06 -63.03 -13.17
C GLY A 327 -17.59 -61.99 -14.15
N GLU A 328 -17.52 -60.72 -13.76
CA GLU A 328 -17.87 -59.56 -14.57
C GLU A 328 -16.72 -58.56 -14.54
N GLY A 329 -16.36 -58.02 -15.71
CA GLY A 329 -15.32 -57.02 -15.90
C GLY A 329 -15.84 -55.77 -16.62
N ALA A 330 -14.95 -54.80 -16.85
CA ALA A 330 -15.29 -53.48 -17.40
C ALA A 330 -16.04 -53.51 -18.74
N PHE A 331 -15.75 -54.50 -19.60
CA PHE A 331 -16.35 -54.64 -20.93
C PHE A 331 -17.46 -55.69 -21.02
N GLY A 332 -17.74 -56.42 -19.94
CA GLY A 332 -18.72 -57.50 -19.95
C GLY A 332 -18.33 -58.70 -19.09
N ASP A 333 -18.97 -59.82 -19.36
CA ASP A 333 -18.91 -61.02 -18.55
C ASP A 333 -17.72 -61.91 -18.93
N VAL A 334 -17.14 -62.58 -17.94
CA VAL A 334 -16.12 -63.62 -18.13
C VAL A 334 -16.75 -64.98 -17.83
N TYR A 335 -16.66 -65.90 -18.78
CA TYR A 335 -17.16 -67.26 -18.68
C TYR A 335 -16.00 -68.26 -18.67
N GLY A 336 -16.21 -69.43 -18.07
CA GLY A 336 -15.35 -70.58 -18.27
C GLY A 336 -15.83 -71.34 -19.50
N GLY A 337 -14.94 -71.99 -20.22
CA GLY A 337 -15.30 -72.75 -21.42
C GLY A 337 -14.23 -73.72 -21.83
N GLU A 338 -14.45 -74.36 -22.97
CA GLU A 338 -13.48 -75.21 -23.64
C GLU A 338 -13.29 -74.70 -25.06
N ALA A 339 -12.05 -74.62 -25.52
CA ALA A 339 -11.73 -74.25 -26.89
C ALA A 339 -10.90 -75.35 -27.55
N TYR A 340 -11.25 -75.66 -28.81
CA TYR A 340 -10.54 -76.65 -29.61
C TYR A 340 -9.46 -75.98 -30.45
N PHE A 341 -8.22 -76.40 -30.25
CA PHE A 341 -7.07 -76.01 -31.07
C PHE A 341 -6.52 -77.24 -31.78
N ASP A 342 -6.24 -77.14 -33.08
CA ASP A 342 -5.88 -78.30 -33.90
C ASP A 342 -4.62 -79.03 -33.41
N GLU A 343 -3.69 -78.31 -32.76
CA GLU A 343 -2.46 -78.88 -32.18
C GLU A 343 -2.61 -79.42 -30.75
N LYS A 344 -3.62 -78.95 -29.98
CA LYS A 344 -3.73 -79.20 -28.53
C LYS A 344 -5.01 -79.95 -28.12
N GLY A 345 -5.95 -80.12 -29.05
CA GLY A 345 -7.30 -80.63 -28.75
C GLY A 345 -8.14 -79.62 -27.97
N TRP A 346 -9.14 -80.13 -27.24
CA TRP A 346 -9.96 -79.34 -26.33
C TRP A 346 -9.19 -78.98 -25.07
N ILE A 347 -9.04 -77.68 -24.79
CA ILE A 347 -8.41 -77.17 -23.57
C ILE A 347 -9.36 -76.25 -22.80
N PRO A 348 -9.27 -76.21 -21.46
CA PRO A 348 -10.06 -75.31 -20.65
C PRO A 348 -9.57 -73.85 -20.81
N VAL A 349 -10.51 -72.92 -20.99
CA VAL A 349 -10.24 -71.51 -21.27
C VAL A 349 -11.15 -70.57 -20.47
N ALA A 350 -10.68 -69.33 -20.30
CA ALA A 350 -11.50 -68.20 -19.88
C ALA A 350 -11.95 -67.41 -21.11
N VAL A 351 -13.24 -67.10 -21.21
CA VAL A 351 -13.87 -66.41 -22.34
C VAL A 351 -14.44 -65.09 -21.86
N LYS A 352 -13.80 -63.98 -22.23
CA LYS A 352 -14.32 -62.64 -21.98
C LYS A 352 -15.26 -62.27 -23.12
N ALA A 353 -16.49 -61.88 -22.80
CA ALA A 353 -17.53 -61.55 -23.77
C ALA A 353 -17.88 -60.06 -23.72
N LEU A 354 -17.91 -59.40 -24.88
CA LEU A 354 -18.42 -58.04 -25.02
C LEU A 354 -19.96 -58.04 -24.91
N LYS A 355 -20.55 -57.03 -24.24
CA LYS A 355 -22.00 -56.91 -24.11
C LYS A 355 -22.67 -56.75 -25.49
N VAL A 356 -23.79 -57.45 -25.70
CA VAL A 356 -24.57 -57.35 -26.94
C VAL A 356 -25.14 -55.93 -27.07
N GLY A 357 -24.97 -55.29 -28.22
CA GLY A 357 -25.40 -53.90 -28.45
C GLY A 357 -24.43 -52.81 -27.96
N SER A 358 -23.19 -53.17 -27.60
CA SER A 358 -22.14 -52.21 -27.26
C SER A 358 -21.82 -51.24 -28.41
N LYS A 359 -21.50 -49.99 -28.07
CA LYS A 359 -21.12 -48.95 -29.06
C LYS A 359 -19.81 -49.32 -29.76
N SER A 360 -19.59 -48.77 -30.96
CA SER A 360 -18.34 -48.98 -31.72
C SER A 360 -17.08 -48.60 -30.94
N GLU A 361 -17.16 -47.62 -30.03
CA GLU A 361 -16.06 -47.23 -29.13
C GLU A 361 -15.74 -48.32 -28.10
N GLU A 362 -16.75 -48.94 -27.48
CA GLU A 362 -16.56 -50.03 -26.53
C GLU A 362 -16.01 -51.30 -27.20
N LYS A 363 -16.45 -51.58 -28.43
CA LYS A 363 -15.90 -52.68 -29.25
C LYS A 363 -14.43 -52.43 -29.60
N LEU A 364 -14.06 -51.17 -29.90
CA LEU A 364 -12.67 -50.79 -30.14
C LEU A 364 -11.79 -50.96 -28.91
N ASP A 365 -12.25 -50.48 -27.75
CA ASP A 365 -11.50 -50.62 -26.51
C ASP A 365 -11.31 -52.10 -26.15
N PHE A 366 -12.36 -52.92 -26.30
CA PHE A 366 -12.31 -54.37 -26.09
C PHE A 366 -11.28 -55.08 -26.98
N LEU A 367 -11.30 -54.79 -28.28
CA LEU A 367 -10.34 -55.38 -29.24
C LEU A 367 -8.93 -54.81 -29.04
N SER A 368 -8.79 -53.56 -28.58
CA SER A 368 -7.49 -52.95 -28.29
C SER A 368 -6.79 -53.64 -27.12
N GLU A 369 -7.54 -54.13 -26.13
CA GLU A 369 -7.01 -54.91 -25.03
C GLU A 369 -6.44 -56.24 -25.54
N ALA A 370 -7.19 -56.96 -26.38
CA ALA A 370 -6.71 -58.19 -27.01
C ALA A 370 -5.46 -57.95 -27.90
N GLU A 371 -5.43 -56.84 -28.64
CA GLU A 371 -4.30 -56.42 -29.48
C GLU A 371 -3.03 -56.11 -28.66
N VAL A 372 -3.17 -55.65 -27.42
CA VAL A 372 -2.06 -55.47 -26.49
C VAL A 372 -1.63 -56.83 -25.91
N MET A 373 -2.59 -57.65 -25.49
CA MET A 373 -2.33 -58.97 -24.89
C MET A 373 -1.58 -59.92 -25.81
N LYS A 374 -1.79 -59.86 -27.13
CA LYS A 374 -1.06 -60.70 -28.10
C LYS A 374 0.45 -60.50 -28.08
N LYS A 375 0.93 -59.37 -27.55
CA LYS A 375 2.37 -59.03 -27.47
C LYS A 375 3.04 -59.66 -26.26
N PHE A 376 2.27 -60.28 -25.37
CA PHE A 376 2.78 -60.85 -24.13
C PHE A 376 3.03 -62.34 -24.30
N ASP A 377 4.26 -62.74 -24.05
CA ASP A 377 4.66 -64.12 -23.88
C ASP A 377 5.58 -64.19 -22.66
N HIS A 378 4.99 -64.48 -21.51
CA HIS A 378 5.70 -64.56 -20.23
C HIS A 378 4.99 -65.58 -19.33
N LYS A 379 5.75 -66.36 -18.56
CA LYS A 379 5.20 -67.43 -17.70
C LYS A 379 4.21 -66.91 -16.63
N ASN A 380 4.44 -65.70 -16.14
CA ASN A 380 3.65 -65.09 -15.06
C ASN A 380 2.60 -64.07 -15.55
N ILE A 381 2.30 -64.04 -16.86
CA ILE A 381 1.25 -63.18 -17.44
C ILE A 381 0.27 -64.07 -18.20
N ILE A 382 -1.02 -63.89 -17.96
CA ILE A 382 -2.09 -64.64 -18.64
C ILE A 382 -1.98 -64.42 -20.13
N LYS A 383 -1.87 -65.51 -20.90
CA LYS A 383 -1.77 -65.42 -22.35
C LYS A 383 -3.14 -65.31 -22.99
N LEU A 384 -3.20 -64.49 -24.05
CA LEU A 384 -4.23 -64.60 -25.05
C LEU A 384 -4.01 -65.91 -25.82
N LEU A 385 -5.08 -66.68 -26.02
CA LEU A 385 -5.05 -67.93 -26.78
C LEU A 385 -5.72 -67.78 -28.15
N ALA A 386 -6.83 -67.03 -28.20
CA ALA A 386 -7.56 -66.75 -29.43
C ALA A 386 -8.54 -65.60 -29.24
N VAL A 387 -9.15 -65.16 -30.34
CA VAL A 387 -10.29 -64.26 -30.37
C VAL A 387 -11.38 -64.85 -31.27
N CYS A 388 -12.64 -64.51 -31.00
CA CYS A 388 -13.76 -64.83 -31.87
C CYS A 388 -14.48 -63.52 -32.21
N ILE A 389 -14.10 -62.93 -33.34
CA ILE A 389 -14.54 -61.58 -33.74
C ILE A 389 -15.73 -61.65 -34.71
N ARG A 390 -15.81 -62.70 -35.53
CA ARG A 390 -16.97 -62.98 -36.39
C ARG A 390 -18.20 -63.36 -35.57
N GLY A 391 -19.22 -62.50 -35.65
CA GLY A 391 -20.51 -62.64 -34.98
C GLY A 391 -20.56 -62.00 -33.59
N GLU A 392 -21.76 -61.69 -33.13
CA GLU A 392 -22.00 -61.13 -31.80
C GLU A 392 -22.49 -62.21 -30.82
N PRO A 393 -22.05 -62.16 -29.54
CA PRO A 393 -21.05 -61.25 -29.00
C PRO A 393 -19.63 -61.65 -29.41
N THR A 394 -18.72 -60.67 -29.41
CA THR A 394 -17.27 -60.85 -29.64
C THR A 394 -16.61 -61.44 -28.39
N TYR A 395 -15.69 -62.40 -28.59
CA TYR A 395 -15.00 -63.07 -27.50
C TYR A 395 -13.48 -62.91 -27.56
N THR A 396 -12.87 -62.80 -26.38
CA THR A 396 -11.43 -62.94 -26.16
C THR A 396 -11.20 -64.19 -25.31
N ILE A 397 -10.40 -65.12 -25.83
CA ILE A 397 -10.15 -66.44 -25.23
C ILE A 397 -8.74 -66.44 -24.63
N MET A 398 -8.64 -66.75 -23.33
CA MET A 398 -7.42 -66.65 -22.53
C MET A 398 -7.20 -67.92 -21.71
N GLU A 399 -6.00 -68.07 -21.15
CA GLU A 399 -5.70 -69.14 -20.20
C GLU A 399 -6.62 -69.09 -18.98
N LEU A 400 -7.15 -70.26 -18.58
CA LEU A 400 -8.02 -70.37 -17.42
C LEU A 400 -7.22 -70.49 -16.13
N MET A 401 -7.40 -69.53 -15.22
CA MET A 401 -6.87 -69.60 -13.86
C MET A 401 -7.82 -70.40 -12.97
N LEU A 402 -7.53 -71.69 -12.75
CA LEU A 402 -8.39 -72.63 -12.01
C LEU A 402 -8.79 -72.15 -10.61
N TYR A 403 -7.91 -71.40 -9.94
CA TYR A 403 -8.11 -70.92 -8.58
C TYR A 403 -8.61 -69.46 -8.49
N GLY A 404 -8.95 -68.85 -9.63
CA GLY A 404 -9.41 -67.46 -9.68
C GLY A 404 -8.30 -66.44 -9.43
N ASP A 405 -8.68 -65.25 -9.00
CA ASP A 405 -7.74 -64.17 -8.71
C ASP A 405 -6.99 -64.37 -7.38
N LEU A 406 -5.77 -63.85 -7.31
CA LEU A 406 -4.88 -64.05 -6.16
C LEU A 406 -5.46 -63.48 -4.86
N LYS A 407 -6.20 -62.38 -4.92
CA LYS A 407 -6.81 -61.78 -3.72
C LYS A 407 -7.86 -62.72 -3.12
N THR A 408 -8.79 -63.21 -3.94
CA THR A 408 -9.81 -64.17 -3.50
C THR A 408 -9.17 -65.47 -3.00
N PHE A 409 -8.15 -65.97 -3.70
CA PHE A 409 -7.40 -67.17 -3.31
C PHE A 409 -6.77 -67.04 -1.92
N LEU A 410 -6.09 -65.93 -1.64
CA LEU A 410 -5.41 -65.67 -0.37
C LEU A 410 -6.40 -65.40 0.77
N LEU A 411 -7.49 -64.66 0.49
CA LEU A 411 -8.52 -64.38 1.50
C LEU A 411 -9.23 -65.66 1.96
N ALA A 412 -9.57 -66.56 1.03
CA ALA A 412 -10.19 -67.85 1.37
C ALA A 412 -9.31 -68.70 2.30
N ARG A 413 -7.98 -68.55 2.20
CA ARG A 413 -6.97 -69.32 2.94
C ARG A 413 -6.36 -68.57 4.12
N ARG A 414 -6.87 -67.38 4.47
CA ARG A 414 -6.36 -66.57 5.59
C ARG A 414 -6.36 -67.32 6.92
N HIS A 415 -7.35 -68.17 7.14
CA HIS A 415 -7.48 -68.96 8.37
C HIS A 415 -6.33 -69.97 8.57
N LEU A 416 -5.68 -70.40 7.49
CA LEU A 416 -4.56 -71.36 7.52
C LEU A 416 -3.24 -70.77 8.04
N VAL A 417 -3.18 -69.45 8.27
CA VAL A 417 -1.95 -68.75 8.70
C VAL A 417 -1.79 -68.71 10.22
N ASN A 418 -2.88 -68.79 10.98
CA ASN A 418 -2.90 -68.50 12.43
C ASN A 418 -3.29 -69.68 13.34
N ASP A 419 -3.65 -70.84 12.79
CA ASP A 419 -4.10 -71.99 13.59
C ASP A 419 -2.96 -73.01 13.77
N ILE A 420 -2.55 -73.25 15.03
CA ILE A 420 -1.47 -74.18 15.40
C ILE A 420 -1.83 -75.62 14.97
N GLN A 421 -3.12 -75.95 14.92
CA GLN A 421 -3.59 -77.27 14.48
C GLN A 421 -3.51 -77.45 12.96
N SER A 422 -3.55 -76.35 12.20
CA SER A 422 -3.42 -76.33 10.73
C SER A 422 -1.97 -76.50 10.23
N GLN A 423 -0.97 -76.34 11.12
CA GLN A 423 0.45 -76.42 10.78
C GLN A 423 0.89 -77.81 10.24
N TYR A 424 0.08 -78.85 10.45
CA TYR A 424 0.31 -80.21 9.94
C TYR A 424 -0.56 -80.56 8.72
N CYS A 425 -1.41 -79.64 8.23
CA CYS A 425 -2.25 -79.85 7.06
C CYS A 425 -1.50 -79.51 5.76
N ARG A 426 -1.64 -80.36 4.73
CA ARG A 426 -1.04 -80.14 3.40
C ARG A 426 -1.43 -78.79 2.77
N GLU A 427 -2.63 -78.29 3.07
CA GLU A 427 -3.14 -77.02 2.54
C GLU A 427 -2.46 -75.79 3.16
N ALA A 428 -1.99 -75.87 4.42
CA ALA A 428 -1.24 -74.77 5.05
C ALA A 428 0.10 -74.49 4.33
N ASN A 429 0.67 -75.49 3.65
CA ASN A 429 1.84 -75.29 2.81
C ASN A 429 1.57 -74.36 1.61
N GLU A 430 0.34 -74.27 1.09
CA GLU A 430 -0.02 -73.43 -0.06
C GLU A 430 0.14 -71.93 0.24
N VAL A 431 -0.03 -71.53 1.50
CA VAL A 431 0.12 -70.14 1.98
C VAL A 431 1.29 -69.97 2.96
N SER A 432 2.23 -70.91 2.97
CA SER A 432 3.47 -70.79 3.74
C SER A 432 4.25 -69.54 3.33
N SER A 433 5.04 -68.96 4.25
CA SER A 433 5.87 -67.78 3.97
C SER A 433 6.74 -67.96 2.72
N LYS A 434 7.29 -69.16 2.50
CA LYS A 434 8.06 -69.47 1.28
C LYS A 434 7.21 -69.35 0.01
N LYS A 435 5.98 -69.88 0.01
CA LYS A 435 5.06 -69.81 -1.14
C LYS A 435 4.59 -68.37 -1.40
N LEU A 436 4.27 -67.61 -0.34
CA LEU A 436 3.91 -66.19 -0.46
C LEU A 436 5.06 -65.37 -1.05
N THR A 437 6.30 -65.59 -0.61
CA THR A 437 7.48 -64.93 -1.21
C THR A 437 7.67 -65.31 -2.67
N MET A 438 7.45 -66.57 -3.05
CA MET A 438 7.51 -66.98 -4.46
C MET A 438 6.40 -66.33 -5.31
N MET A 439 5.18 -66.19 -4.78
CA MET A 439 4.09 -65.47 -5.47
C MET A 439 4.45 -63.98 -5.67
N ALA A 440 5.04 -63.33 -4.66
CA ALA A 440 5.50 -61.95 -4.79
C ALA A 440 6.61 -61.80 -5.85
N LEU A 441 7.54 -62.76 -5.92
CA LEU A 441 8.57 -62.81 -6.95
C LEU A 441 7.96 -62.99 -8.35
N ASP A 442 7.02 -63.91 -8.51
CA ASP A 442 6.31 -64.15 -9.77
C ASP A 442 5.59 -62.88 -10.28
N VAL A 443 4.94 -62.13 -9.37
CA VAL A 443 4.29 -60.85 -9.68
C VAL A 443 5.32 -59.79 -10.08
N ALA A 444 6.44 -59.69 -9.36
CA ALA A 444 7.50 -58.73 -9.67
C ALA A 444 8.13 -59.00 -11.06
N LEU A 445 8.36 -60.26 -11.41
CA LEU A 445 8.86 -60.66 -12.73
C LEU A 445 7.88 -60.26 -13.85
N ALA A 446 6.58 -60.49 -13.64
CA ALA A 446 5.54 -60.05 -14.59
C ALA A 446 5.52 -58.52 -14.76
N LEU A 447 5.57 -57.76 -13.66
CA LEU A 447 5.57 -56.29 -13.71
C LEU A 447 6.83 -55.73 -14.38
N SER A 448 8.00 -56.34 -14.16
CA SER A 448 9.24 -55.97 -14.85
C SER A 448 9.11 -56.14 -16.37
N TYR A 449 8.58 -57.29 -16.81
CA TYR A 449 8.34 -57.57 -18.23
C TYR A 449 7.40 -56.56 -18.89
N LEU A 450 6.34 -56.13 -18.17
CA LEU A 450 5.41 -55.11 -18.65
C LEU A 450 6.05 -53.72 -18.71
N ALA A 451 6.86 -53.36 -17.70
CA ALA A 451 7.56 -52.09 -17.63
C ALA A 451 8.55 -51.91 -18.80
N GLU A 452 9.32 -52.95 -19.14
CA GLU A 452 10.23 -52.95 -20.31
C GLU A 452 9.49 -52.66 -21.63
N ARG A 453 8.23 -53.09 -21.72
CA ARG A 453 7.35 -52.88 -22.89
C ARG A 453 6.52 -51.60 -22.81
N LYS A 454 6.76 -50.76 -21.79
CA LYS A 454 6.04 -49.51 -21.53
C LYS A 454 4.52 -49.72 -21.38
N ILE A 455 4.12 -50.84 -20.80
CA ILE A 455 2.73 -51.15 -20.48
C ILE A 455 2.47 -50.85 -19.02
N VAL A 456 1.39 -50.10 -18.77
CA VAL A 456 0.91 -49.81 -17.41
C VAL A 456 -0.14 -50.85 -17.06
N HIS A 457 0.15 -51.70 -16.07
CA HIS A 457 -0.86 -52.55 -15.43
C HIS A 457 -1.65 -51.69 -14.45
N ARG A 458 -2.99 -51.80 -14.44
CA ARG A 458 -3.88 -51.09 -13.52
C ARG A 458 -4.46 -52.03 -12.48
#